data_AF-A0A2A4ZEI9-F1
#
_entry.id   AF-A0A2A4ZEI9-F1
#
_cell.length_a   1.000
_cell.length_b   1.000
_cell.length_c   1.000
_cell.angle_alpha   90.00
_cell.angle_beta   90.00
_cell.angle_gamma   90.00
#
_symmetry.space_group_name_H-M   'P 1'
#
loop_
_entity.id
_entity.type
_entity.pdbx_description
1 polymer ?
#
loop_
_entity_poly.entity_id
_entity_poly.type
_entity_poly.pdbx_seq_one_letter_code
_entity_poly.pdbx_strand_id
1 'polypeptide(L)'
;MNDEKLAPKAQVMNGNGPVPPAFLREKQVASYLSVSVQLLRKQRANGHGPVWMKFGHAVRYPIVDLEEYVRDSTRSFTGECNNQTKRPYKPN
;
A
#
# COMPACT_ATOMS: atom_id res chain seq x y z
N MET A 1 36.70 -7.54 -3.29
CA MET A 1 35.89 -7.16 -4.46
C MET A 1 35.20 -8.41 -4.97
N ASN A 2 33.89 -8.51 -4.78
CA ASN A 2 32.98 -9.30 -5.59
C ASN A 2 31.64 -8.56 -5.49
N ASP A 3 31.53 -7.59 -6.38
CA ASP A 3 30.32 -6.85 -6.68
C ASP A 3 29.30 -7.80 -7.31
N GLU A 4 28.31 -8.25 -6.53
CA GLU A 4 27.03 -8.63 -7.11
C GLU A 4 25.91 -8.48 -6.08
N LYS A 5 25.45 -7.23 -5.93
CA LYS A 5 24.12 -6.92 -5.39
C LYS A 5 23.05 -7.55 -6.29
N LEU A 6 22.80 -8.84 -6.16
CA LEU A 6 21.59 -9.45 -6.72
C LEU A 6 20.52 -9.50 -5.64
N ALA A 7 19.94 -8.33 -5.35
CA ALA A 7 18.63 -8.29 -4.72
C ALA A 7 17.65 -8.98 -5.68
N PRO A 8 16.86 -9.98 -5.25
CA PRO A 8 15.75 -10.44 -6.07
C PRO A 8 14.73 -9.29 -6.09
N LYS A 9 14.86 -8.36 -7.03
CA LYS A 9 13.74 -7.55 -7.48
C LYS A 9 12.75 -8.54 -8.06
N ALA A 10 11.89 -9.08 -7.21
CA ALA A 10 10.84 -10.00 -7.59
C ALA A 10 10.09 -9.37 -8.75
N GLN A 11 10.39 -9.85 -9.97
CA GLN A 11 9.64 -9.50 -11.15
C GLN A 11 8.27 -10.10 -10.92
N VAL A 12 7.34 -9.27 -10.44
CA VAL A 12 5.92 -9.59 -10.35
C VAL A 12 5.44 -9.85 -11.78
N MET A 13 5.43 -11.14 -12.15
CA MET A 13 4.99 -11.62 -13.45
C MET A 13 3.55 -11.18 -13.71
N ASN A 14 3.33 -10.49 -14.82
CA ASN A 14 2.02 -10.04 -15.27
C ASN A 14 1.71 -10.73 -16.59
N GLY A 15 0.50 -11.33 -16.72
CA GLY A 15 -0.03 -11.83 -18.00
C GLY A 15 -0.36 -10.74 -19.02
N ASN A 16 0.33 -9.59 -18.97
CA ASN A 16 0.15 -8.46 -19.88
C ASN A 16 1.42 -7.60 -19.91
N GLY A 17 2.49 -8.15 -20.51
CA GLY A 17 3.74 -7.46 -20.90
C GLY A 17 4.59 -6.78 -19.81
N PRO A 18 5.91 -6.58 -20.04
CA PRO A 18 6.72 -5.72 -19.19
C PRO A 18 6.35 -4.25 -19.45
N VAL A 19 5.36 -3.74 -18.71
CA VAL A 19 5.17 -2.28 -18.65
C VAL A 19 6.37 -1.68 -17.91
N PRO A 20 6.97 -0.60 -18.42
CA PRO A 20 8.06 0.07 -17.71
C PRO A 20 7.60 0.42 -16.29
N PRO A 21 8.47 0.29 -15.28
CA PRO A 21 8.13 0.31 -13.85
C PRO A 21 7.60 1.66 -13.33
N ALA A 22 7.20 2.59 -14.20
CA ALA A 22 6.68 3.88 -13.78
C ALA A 22 5.32 3.75 -13.10
N PHE A 23 4.45 2.80 -13.49
CA PHE A 23 3.06 2.74 -13.03
C PHE A 23 2.58 1.33 -12.64
N LEU A 24 2.10 1.19 -11.41
CA LEU A 24 1.49 -0.02 -10.85
C LEU A 24 -0.04 0.00 -10.96
N ARG A 25 -0.62 -1.18 -11.16
CA ARG A 25 -2.09 -1.39 -11.11
C ARG A 25 -2.57 -1.54 -9.68
N GLU A 26 -3.87 -1.32 -9.43
CA GLU A 26 -4.52 -1.47 -8.11
C GLU A 26 -4.18 -2.81 -7.42
N LYS A 27 -4.20 -3.93 -8.16
CA LYS A 27 -3.82 -5.25 -7.61
C LYS A 27 -2.35 -5.34 -7.21
N GLN A 28 -1.46 -4.71 -7.98
CA GLN A 28 -0.04 -4.73 -7.68
C GLN A 28 0.30 -3.85 -6.48
N VAL A 29 -0.35 -2.69 -6.36
CA VAL A 29 -0.23 -1.82 -5.18
C VAL A 29 -0.74 -2.52 -3.93
N ALA A 30 -1.87 -3.23 -4.04
CA ALA A 30 -2.38 -4.06 -2.97
C ALA A 30 -1.35 -5.11 -2.50
N SER A 31 -0.70 -5.81 -3.45
CA SER A 31 0.38 -6.74 -3.13
C SER A 31 1.62 -6.04 -2.56
N TYR A 32 1.98 -4.86 -3.05
CA TYR A 32 3.15 -4.11 -2.61
C TYR A 32 3.00 -3.59 -1.18
N LEU A 33 1.86 -2.99 -0.85
CA LEU A 33 1.54 -2.47 0.49
C LEU A 33 1.00 -3.55 1.44
N SER A 34 0.80 -4.78 0.97
CA SER A 34 0.10 -5.85 1.71
C SER A 34 -1.29 -5.44 2.23
N VAL A 35 -2.02 -4.65 1.44
CA VAL A 35 -3.38 -4.19 1.74
C VAL A 35 -4.39 -4.78 0.78
N SER A 36 -5.67 -4.85 1.16
CA SER A 36 -6.70 -5.32 0.24
C SER A 36 -7.03 -4.28 -0.84
N VAL A 37 -7.34 -4.74 -2.05
CA VAL A 37 -7.84 -3.89 -3.14
C VAL A 37 -9.07 -3.10 -2.71
N GLN A 38 -9.94 -3.70 -1.91
CA GLN A 38 -11.15 -3.07 -1.41
C GLN A 38 -10.85 -1.94 -0.41
N LEU A 39 -9.77 -2.07 0.38
CA LEU A 39 -9.26 -0.99 1.22
C LEU A 39 -8.76 0.17 0.36
N LEU A 40 -7.97 -0.08 -0.71
CA LEU A 40 -7.54 0.99 -1.62
C LEU A 40 -8.72 1.72 -2.26
N ARG A 41 -9.78 0.99 -2.65
CA ARG A 41 -11.03 1.60 -3.16
C ARG A 41 -11.71 2.47 -2.11
N LYS A 42 -11.78 1.99 -0.86
CA LYS A 42 -12.33 2.75 0.27
C LYS A 42 -11.51 4.00 0.56
N GLN A 43 -10.18 3.90 0.55
CA GLN A 43 -9.27 5.03 0.73
C GLN A 43 -9.53 6.08 -0.37
N ARG A 44 -9.55 5.66 -1.65
CA ARG A 44 -9.88 6.54 -2.78
C ARG A 44 -11.25 7.22 -2.64
N ALA A 45 -12.27 6.46 -2.23
CA ALA A 45 -13.63 6.98 -2.07
C ALA A 45 -13.73 8.03 -0.95
N ASN A 46 -12.97 7.83 0.12
CA ASN A 46 -12.96 8.76 1.23
C ASN A 46 -11.99 9.94 1.04
N GLY A 47 -11.17 9.92 -0.03
CA GLY A 47 -10.16 10.95 -0.31
C GLY A 47 -8.82 10.74 0.39
N HIS A 48 -8.58 9.56 0.96
CA HIS A 48 -7.36 9.20 1.67
C HIS A 48 -6.46 8.32 0.79
N GLY A 49 -5.16 8.30 1.03
CA GLY A 49 -4.25 7.26 0.50
C GLY A 49 -3.25 7.74 -0.57
N PRO A 50 -2.51 6.80 -1.19
CA PRO A 50 -1.43 7.13 -2.11
C PRO A 50 -1.95 7.83 -3.37
N VAL A 51 -1.14 8.74 -3.92
CA VAL A 51 -1.46 9.49 -5.14
C VAL A 51 -1.77 8.52 -6.27
N TRP A 52 -2.86 8.78 -6.98
CA TRP A 52 -3.35 7.93 -8.05
C TRP A 52 -3.68 8.74 -9.29
N MET A 53 -3.46 8.12 -10.44
CA MET A 53 -3.79 8.68 -11.75
C MET A 53 -4.95 7.88 -12.36
N LYS A 54 -5.94 8.61 -12.87
CA LYS A 54 -7.10 8.04 -13.57
C LYS A 54 -6.87 8.06 -15.07
N PHE A 55 -6.80 6.89 -15.67
CA PHE A 55 -6.75 6.70 -17.12
C PHE A 55 -8.05 6.05 -17.59
N GLY A 56 -9.08 6.88 -17.83
CA GLY A 56 -10.42 6.40 -18.17
C GLY A 56 -10.99 5.46 -17.09
N HIS A 57 -11.09 4.16 -17.41
CA HIS A 57 -11.54 3.11 -16.49
C HIS A 57 -10.41 2.47 -15.66
N ALA A 58 -9.15 2.76 -15.98
CA ALA A 58 -7.99 2.20 -15.30
C ALA A 58 -7.42 3.18 -14.27
N VAL A 59 -7.17 2.69 -13.06
CA VAL A 59 -6.45 3.44 -12.03
C VAL A 59 -5.03 2.91 -11.94
N ARG A 60 -4.07 3.83 -12.01
CA ARG A 60 -2.64 3.50 -11.90
C ARG A 60 -2.00 4.36 -10.82
N TYR A 61 -1.00 3.78 -10.18
CA TYR A 61 -0.23 4.41 -9.12
C TYR A 61 1.22 4.50 -9.58
N PRO A 62 1.82 5.69 -9.61
CA PRO A 62 3.25 5.79 -9.87
C PRO A 62 4.05 5.22 -8.70
N ILE A 63 5.18 4.57 -8.99
CA ILE A 63 6.02 3.97 -7.94
C ILE A 63 6.63 5.03 -7.04
N VAL A 64 7.07 6.16 -7.61
CA VAL A 64 7.66 7.28 -6.86
C VAL A 64 6.73 7.79 -5.77
N ASP A 65 5.47 8.13 -6.10
CA ASP A 65 4.52 8.62 -5.12
C ASP A 65 4.10 7.52 -4.12
N LEU A 66 4.16 6.26 -4.53
CA LEU A 66 3.86 5.13 -3.63
C LEU A 66 4.96 4.96 -2.57
N GLU A 67 6.22 5.07 -2.95
CA GLU A 67 7.36 5.05 -2.03
C GLU A 67 7.34 6.26 -1.09
N GLU A 68 7.02 7.45 -1.61
CA GLU A 68 6.83 8.65 -0.80
C GLU A 68 5.67 8.48 0.18
N TYR A 69 4.55 7.92 -0.27
CA TYR A 69 3.42 7.63 0.59
C TYR A 69 3.78 6.61 1.69
N VAL A 70 4.54 5.56 1.39
CA VAL A 70 5.02 4.62 2.42
C VAL A 70 5.92 5.34 3.42
N ARG A 71 6.81 6.21 2.94
CA ARG A 71 7.69 7.00 3.81
C ARG A 71 6.91 7.93 4.73
N ASP A 72 5.91 8.63 4.20
CA ASP A 72 5.04 9.54 4.96
C ASP A 72 4.11 8.78 5.93
N SER A 73 3.56 7.65 5.47
CA SER A 73 2.67 6.78 6.26
C SER A 73 3.40 5.85 7.22
N THR A 74 4.75 5.86 7.24
CA THR A 74 5.55 5.20 8.26
C THR A 74 5.35 5.94 9.58
N ARG A 75 4.21 5.67 10.21
CA ARG A 75 3.92 6.08 11.56
C ARG A 75 4.74 5.14 12.43
N SER A 76 5.75 5.68 13.12
CA SER A 76 6.40 4.97 14.23
C SER A 76 5.28 4.41 15.09
N PHE A 77 5.21 3.09 15.17
CA PHE A 77 4.24 2.38 16.00
C PHE A 77 4.46 2.82 17.44
N THR A 78 3.82 3.92 17.85
CA THR A 78 3.70 4.27 19.25
C THR A 78 2.77 3.23 19.81
N GLY A 79 3.32 2.24 20.50
CA GLY A 79 2.61 1.21 21.23
C GLY A 79 1.80 1.77 22.41
N GLU A 80 1.08 2.87 22.22
CA GLU A 80 0.05 3.34 23.13
C GLU A 80 -1.21 2.51 22.87
N CYS A 81 -1.15 1.29 23.37
CA CYS A 81 -2.32 0.49 23.67
C CYS A 81 -3.18 1.26 24.69
N ASN A 82 -4.06 2.15 24.23
CA ASN A 82 -5.18 2.62 25.03
C ASN A 82 -6.27 1.54 25.02
N ASN A 83 -6.06 0.49 25.80
CA ASN A 83 -7.07 -0.49 26.17
C ASN A 83 -7.95 0.03 27.33
N GLN A 84 -8.46 1.26 27.21
CA GLN A 84 -9.50 1.80 28.10
C GLN A 84 -10.88 1.39 27.63
N THR A 85 -11.20 0.10 27.73
CA THR A 85 -12.60 -0.32 27.91
C THR A 85 -12.70 -1.40 28.96
N LYS A 86 -12.33 -1.09 30.21
CA LYS A 86 -13.03 -1.69 31.35
C LYS A 86 -14.46 -1.15 31.35
N ARG A 87 -15.37 -1.85 30.67
CA ARG A 87 -16.79 -1.74 31.02
C ARG A 87 -16.93 -2.45 32.37
N PRO A 88 -17.33 -1.79 33.47
CA PRO A 88 -17.61 -2.52 34.68
C PRO A 88 -18.82 -3.42 34.42
N TYR A 89 -18.58 -4.73 34.48
CA TYR A 89 -19.66 -5.71 34.52
C TYR A 89 -20.46 -5.46 35.80
N LYS A 90 -21.75 -5.17 35.65
CA LYS A 90 -22.70 -4.99 36.76
C LYS A 90 -23.57 -6.26 36.83
N PRO A 91 -23.31 -7.21 37.74
CA PRO A 91 -24.24 -8.30 37.96
C PRO A 91 -25.51 -7.80 38.69
N ASN A 92 -26.63 -8.49 38.44
CA ASN A 92 -27.94 -8.29 39.10
C ASN A 92 -27.92 -8.74 40.56
#